data_AF-A0A5N5EM24-F1
#
_entry.id   AF-A0A5N5EM24-F1
#
_cell.length_a   1.000
_cell.length_b   1.000
_cell.length_c   1.000
_cell.angle_alpha   90.00
_cell.angle_beta   90.00
_cell.angle_gamma   90.00
#
_symmetry.space_group_name_H-M   'P 1'
#
loop_
_entity.id
_entity.type
_entity.pdbx_description
1 polymer ?
#
loop_
_entity_poly.entity_id
_entity_poly.type
_entity_poly.pdbx_seq_one_letter_code
_entity_poly.pdbx_strand_id
1 'polypeptide(L)'
;MSGTQRNDDGRGRAGTMVSGLAVAVGCVLFLGGFLWAAVVYKPYAVPTDSMSPTVNAGDRVLAERIEGAEVRRGDVVVFTDSVWGDTPMVKRVVGVGGDTVACCDKDGRLTVGGTPVDEPYINRGPAAAGTQAPASPQDFSAKVPKGQIFLLGDERSTSLDSRVHLEEAGQGSVPLSAVQARVDAVAWPMNGMIGRPDSFAALPGGVSADGPLPLQVGAVLVGVVLILGGAAYGPVAARSARRRAAR
;
A
#
# COMPACT_ATOMS: atom_id res chain seq x y z
N MET A 1 -54.70 -18.66 -47.66
CA MET A 1 -54.50 -18.73 -46.20
C MET A 1 -53.09 -18.19 -45.93
N SER A 2 -53.01 -16.94 -45.48
CA SER A 2 -51.75 -16.24 -45.20
C SER A 2 -51.43 -16.41 -43.72
N GLY A 3 -50.38 -17.18 -43.41
CA GLY A 3 -49.86 -17.35 -42.06
C GLY A 3 -48.56 -16.56 -41.93
N THR A 4 -48.66 -15.32 -41.46
CA THR A 4 -47.52 -14.54 -40.98
C THR A 4 -46.95 -15.25 -39.75
N GLN A 5 -45.85 -15.97 -39.93
CA GLN A 5 -45.11 -16.58 -38.83
C GLN A 5 -44.42 -15.46 -38.04
N ARG A 6 -44.85 -15.30 -36.79
CA ARG A 6 -44.43 -14.26 -35.85
C ARG A 6 -42.92 -14.34 -35.56
N ASN A 7 -42.32 -13.15 -35.53
CA ASN A 7 -40.94 -12.85 -35.13
C ASN A 7 -40.53 -13.54 -33.82
N ASP A 8 -39.58 -14.46 -33.89
CA ASP A 8 -38.83 -15.00 -32.73
C ASP A 8 -37.39 -14.46 -32.67
N ASP A 9 -37.10 -13.34 -33.36
CA ASP A 9 -35.77 -12.73 -33.46
C ASP A 9 -35.38 -11.85 -32.24
N GLY A 10 -36.31 -11.59 -31.33
CA GLY A 10 -36.11 -10.64 -30.22
C GLY A 10 -35.08 -11.10 -29.17
N ARG A 11 -34.95 -12.42 -28.97
CA ARG A 11 -34.12 -12.98 -27.89
C ARG A 11 -32.62 -13.01 -28.25
N GLY A 12 -32.28 -13.13 -29.54
CA GLY A 12 -30.90 -13.10 -30.03
C GLY A 12 -30.29 -11.70 -30.04
N ARG A 13 -31.08 -10.69 -30.43
CA ARG A 13 -30.64 -9.28 -30.53
C ARG A 13 -30.46 -8.61 -29.17
N ALA A 14 -31.30 -8.93 -28.20
CA ALA A 14 -31.12 -8.49 -26.82
C ALA A 14 -29.86 -9.09 -26.18
N GLY A 15 -29.58 -10.37 -26.43
CA GLY A 15 -28.40 -11.06 -25.93
C GLY A 15 -27.08 -10.46 -26.45
N THR A 16 -27.02 -10.14 -27.74
CA THR A 16 -25.84 -9.50 -28.32
C THR A 16 -25.66 -8.06 -27.85
N MET A 17 -26.75 -7.31 -27.65
CA MET A 17 -26.69 -5.95 -27.07
C MET A 17 -26.18 -5.97 -25.62
N VAL A 18 -26.67 -6.89 -24.79
CA VAL A 18 -26.22 -7.03 -23.38
C VAL A 18 -24.76 -7.48 -23.32
N SER A 19 -24.34 -8.42 -24.17
CA SER A 19 -22.95 -8.84 -24.30
C SER A 19 -22.04 -7.68 -24.73
N GLY A 20 -22.44 -6.90 -25.74
CA GLY A 20 -21.69 -5.72 -26.18
C GLY A 20 -21.58 -4.63 -25.10
N LEU A 21 -22.67 -4.38 -24.37
CA LEU A 21 -22.66 -3.44 -23.24
C LEU A 21 -21.74 -3.92 -22.12
N ALA A 22 -21.76 -5.21 -21.80
CA ALA A 22 -20.86 -5.79 -20.80
C ALA A 22 -19.40 -5.60 -21.20
N VAL A 23 -19.03 -5.86 -22.46
CA VAL A 23 -17.67 -5.61 -22.96
C VAL A 23 -17.31 -4.12 -22.86
N ALA A 24 -18.21 -3.22 -23.25
CA ALA A 24 -17.95 -1.78 -23.20
C ALA A 24 -17.70 -1.29 -21.75
N VAL A 25 -18.56 -1.67 -20.80
CA VAL A 25 -18.37 -1.36 -19.37
C VAL A 25 -17.08 -2.01 -18.86
N GLY A 26 -16.80 -3.24 -19.26
CA GLY A 26 -15.58 -3.94 -18.89
C GLY A 26 -14.31 -3.21 -19.35
N CYS A 27 -14.29 -2.72 -20.58
CA CYS A 27 -13.19 -1.91 -21.12
C CYS A 27 -13.02 -0.60 -20.34
N VAL A 28 -14.11 0.09 -19.99
CA VAL A 28 -14.04 1.33 -19.19
C VAL A 28 -13.46 1.06 -17.80
N LEU A 29 -13.90 0.00 -17.11
CA LEU A 29 -13.38 -0.34 -15.79
C LEU A 29 -11.92 -0.80 -15.84
N PHE A 30 -11.56 -1.62 -16.83
CA PHE A 30 -10.19 -2.11 -17.00
C PHE A 30 -9.22 -0.97 -17.33
N LEU A 31 -9.48 -0.22 -18.41
CA LEU A 31 -8.60 0.86 -18.85
C LEU A 31 -8.63 2.02 -17.86
N GLY A 32 -9.81 2.39 -17.34
CA GLY A 32 -9.95 3.45 -16.35
C GLY A 32 -9.22 3.14 -15.05
N GLY A 33 -9.40 1.94 -14.49
CA GLY A 33 -8.72 1.51 -13.28
C GLY A 33 -7.19 1.45 -13.47
N PHE A 34 -6.73 0.88 -14.59
CA PHE A 34 -5.30 0.78 -14.90
C PHE A 34 -4.65 2.16 -15.11
N LEU A 35 -5.27 3.03 -15.92
CA LEU A 35 -4.73 4.37 -16.18
C LEU A 35 -4.74 5.23 -14.91
N TRP A 36 -5.77 5.12 -14.08
CA TRP A 36 -5.81 5.81 -12.79
C TRP A 36 -4.66 5.33 -11.87
N ALA A 37 -4.46 4.02 -11.76
CA ALA A 37 -3.34 3.46 -10.99
C ALA A 37 -1.98 3.93 -11.53
N ALA A 38 -1.79 3.96 -12.85
CA ALA A 38 -0.54 4.37 -13.48
C ALA A 38 -0.20 5.86 -13.25
N VAL A 39 -1.19 6.72 -13.03
CA VAL A 39 -0.98 8.15 -12.71
C VAL A 39 -0.68 8.35 -11.22
N VAL A 40 -1.37 7.61 -10.35
CA VAL A 40 -1.30 7.80 -8.89
C VAL A 40 -0.13 7.05 -8.26
N TYR A 41 0.20 5.85 -8.77
CA TYR A 41 1.24 4.99 -8.21
C TYR A 41 2.52 5.02 -9.02
N LYS A 42 3.65 4.91 -8.31
CA LYS A 42 4.97 4.71 -8.90
C LYS A 42 5.64 3.46 -8.31
N PRO A 43 6.19 2.56 -9.14
CA PRO A 43 6.96 1.43 -8.63
C PRO A 43 8.36 1.88 -8.18
N TYR A 44 8.82 1.34 -7.05
CA TYR A 44 10.18 1.53 -6.54
C TYR A 44 10.83 0.16 -6.29
N ALA A 45 12.09 0.00 -6.67
CA ALA A 45 12.88 -1.17 -6.32
C ALA A 45 13.62 -0.90 -5.00
N VAL A 46 13.57 -1.83 -4.07
CA VAL A 46 14.18 -1.69 -2.74
C VAL A 46 15.50 -2.47 -2.71
N PRO A 47 16.67 -1.80 -2.59
CA PRO A 47 17.96 -2.47 -2.69
C PRO A 47 18.53 -2.95 -1.34
N THR A 48 17.86 -2.65 -0.21
CA THR A 48 18.38 -2.93 1.14
C THR A 48 17.36 -3.66 2.01
N ASP A 49 17.85 -4.35 3.04
CA ASP A 49 17.01 -5.05 4.02
C ASP A 49 16.55 -4.17 5.20
N SER A 50 16.73 -2.85 5.11
CA SER A 50 16.45 -1.95 6.24
C SER A 50 14.98 -1.88 6.66
N MET A 51 14.09 -2.41 5.81
CA MET A 51 12.65 -2.50 6.05
C MET A 51 12.16 -3.94 6.26
N SER A 52 13.07 -4.91 6.40
CA SER A 52 12.72 -6.30 6.69
C SER A 52 12.07 -6.40 8.08
N PRO A 53 11.03 -7.24 8.27
CA PRO A 53 10.41 -8.17 7.32
C PRO A 53 9.32 -7.54 6.42
N THR A 54 8.94 -6.28 6.63
CA THR A 54 7.85 -5.65 5.88
C THR A 54 8.17 -5.50 4.39
N VAL A 55 9.39 -5.08 4.07
CA VAL A 55 9.90 -4.98 2.69
C VAL A 55 11.33 -5.49 2.66
N ASN A 56 11.59 -6.47 1.81
CA ASN A 56 12.89 -7.14 1.71
C ASN A 56 13.74 -6.54 0.58
N ALA A 57 15.06 -6.73 0.64
CA ALA A 57 15.91 -6.41 -0.49
C ALA A 57 15.48 -7.19 -1.75
N GLY A 58 15.38 -6.48 -2.87
CA GLY A 58 14.91 -7.00 -4.16
C GLY A 58 13.41 -6.80 -4.42
N ASP A 59 12.63 -6.39 -3.41
CA ASP A 59 11.20 -6.14 -3.56
C ASP A 59 10.93 -4.94 -4.49
N ARG A 60 9.83 -5.02 -5.23
CA ARG A 60 9.24 -3.87 -5.94
C ARG A 60 7.98 -3.45 -5.23
N VAL A 61 7.99 -2.23 -4.71
CA VAL A 61 6.86 -1.67 -3.97
C VAL A 61 6.08 -0.69 -4.83
N LEU A 62 4.77 -0.60 -4.61
CA LEU A 62 3.91 0.44 -5.20
C LEU A 62 3.72 1.54 -4.18
N ALA A 63 4.14 2.74 -4.55
CA ALA A 63 4.01 3.92 -3.71
C ALA A 63 3.03 4.92 -4.33
N GLU A 64 2.02 5.29 -3.56
CA GLU A 64 1.04 6.33 -3.86
C GLU A 64 1.71 7.70 -3.76
N ARG A 65 1.56 8.53 -4.80
CA ARG A 65 1.99 9.92 -4.75
C ARG A 65 1.05 10.68 -3.80
N ILE A 66 1.62 11.21 -2.72
CA ILE A 66 0.90 11.97 -1.70
C ILE A 66 1.69 13.22 -1.32
N GLU A 67 1.01 14.19 -0.73
CA GLU A 67 1.66 15.33 -0.09
C GLU A 67 2.04 15.01 1.37
N GLY A 68 3.05 15.71 1.89
CA GLY A 68 3.49 15.54 3.28
C GLY A 68 2.37 15.76 4.31
N ALA A 69 1.37 16.59 4.00
CA ALA A 69 0.22 16.84 4.88
C ALA A 69 -0.67 15.59 5.10
N GLU A 70 -0.56 14.58 4.25
CA GLU A 70 -1.31 13.33 4.32
C GLU A 70 -0.58 12.25 5.13
N VAL A 71 0.72 12.44 5.38
CA VAL A 71 1.57 11.49 6.11
C VAL A 71 1.13 11.38 7.57
N ARG A 72 0.99 10.15 8.06
CA ARG A 72 0.65 9.83 9.44
C ARG A 72 1.64 8.82 10.01
N ARG A 73 1.58 8.63 11.33
CA ARG A 73 2.35 7.55 11.99
C ARG A 73 1.91 6.20 11.44
N GLY A 74 2.85 5.28 11.34
CA GLY A 74 2.66 3.96 10.76
C GLY A 74 2.87 3.90 9.25
N ASP A 75 2.81 5.02 8.53
CA ASP A 75 3.06 5.05 7.09
C ASP A 75 4.49 4.61 6.76
N VAL A 76 4.66 3.83 5.70
CA VAL A 76 5.95 3.61 5.07
C VAL A 76 6.09 4.61 3.93
N VAL A 77 7.10 5.46 3.96
CA VAL A 77 7.25 6.57 3.01
C VAL A 77 8.52 6.46 2.19
N VAL A 78 8.45 6.95 0.97
CA VAL A 78 9.60 7.23 0.11
C VAL A 78 9.95 8.70 0.24
N PHE A 79 11.19 9.02 0.61
CA PHE A 79 11.65 10.40 0.77
C PHE A 79 13.10 10.58 0.26
N THR A 80 13.50 11.82 0.03
CA THR A 80 14.89 12.18 -0.27
C THR A 80 15.24 13.44 0.51
N ASP A 81 16.29 13.36 1.33
CA ASP A 81 16.74 14.45 2.19
C ASP A 81 18.26 14.56 2.10
N SER A 82 18.78 15.75 1.83
CA SER A 82 20.22 15.97 1.58
C SER A 82 21.11 15.61 2.76
N VAL A 83 20.57 15.61 3.97
CA VAL A 83 21.34 15.25 5.16
C VAL A 83 21.52 13.73 5.27
N TRP A 84 20.53 12.99 4.76
CA TRP A 84 20.56 11.52 4.70
C TRP A 84 21.23 11.00 3.42
N GLY A 85 21.13 11.76 2.33
CA GLY A 85 21.74 11.49 1.04
C GLY A 85 20.83 11.81 -0.15
N ASP A 86 21.42 11.88 -1.34
CA ASP A 86 20.74 12.31 -2.57
C ASP A 86 19.92 11.21 -3.27
N THR A 87 19.63 10.10 -2.59
CA THR A 87 18.89 8.98 -3.18
C THR A 87 17.57 8.73 -2.44
N PRO A 88 16.50 8.27 -3.13
CA PRO A 88 15.25 7.90 -2.47
C PRO A 88 15.42 6.77 -1.47
N MET A 89 14.93 6.97 -0.25
CA MET A 89 14.97 6.01 0.85
C MET A 89 13.56 5.62 1.25
N VAL A 90 13.41 4.41 1.81
CA VAL A 90 12.14 3.88 2.31
C VAL A 90 12.27 3.63 3.81
N LYS A 91 11.40 4.27 4.61
CA LYS A 91 11.36 4.12 6.08
C LYS A 91 9.93 4.23 6.60
N ARG A 92 9.70 3.75 7.82
CA ARG A 92 8.42 3.90 8.53
C ARG A 92 8.40 5.16 9.38
N VAL A 93 7.31 5.91 9.30
CA VAL A 93 7.00 7.05 10.16
C VAL A 93 6.59 6.55 11.54
N VAL A 94 7.40 6.81 12.55
CA VAL A 94 7.08 6.46 13.94
C VAL A 94 6.69 7.68 14.78
N GLY A 95 7.10 8.88 14.36
CA GLY A 95 6.74 10.14 15.01
C GLY A 95 6.46 11.24 14.00
N VAL A 96 5.58 12.17 14.38
CA VAL A 96 5.24 13.37 13.62
C VAL A 96 5.45 14.61 14.49
N GLY A 97 5.48 15.79 13.86
CA GLY A 97 5.79 17.04 14.56
C GLY A 97 5.03 17.26 15.87
N GLY A 98 5.77 17.53 16.94
CA GLY A 98 5.28 17.66 18.30
C GLY A 98 5.63 16.47 19.20
N ASP A 99 5.80 15.28 18.61
CA ASP A 99 6.10 14.07 19.35
C ASP A 99 7.46 14.11 20.04
N THR A 100 7.56 13.34 21.12
CA THR A 100 8.83 12.86 21.64
C THR A 100 8.88 11.35 21.39
N VAL A 101 9.80 10.91 20.55
CA VAL A 101 10.02 9.49 20.25
C VAL A 101 11.21 9.02 21.08
N ALA A 102 11.03 7.97 21.87
CA ALA A 102 12.10 7.44 22.71
C ALA A 102 12.07 5.92 22.76
N CYS A 103 13.26 5.31 22.71
CA CYS A 103 13.44 3.91 23.06
C CYS A 103 14.25 3.83 24.36
N CYS A 104 13.81 3.04 25.34
CA CYS A 104 12.57 2.23 25.39
C CYS A 104 11.90 2.25 26.76
N ASP A 105 10.62 1.85 26.82
CA ASP A 105 9.95 1.60 28.10
C ASP A 105 10.56 0.38 28.82
N LYS A 106 10.09 0.11 30.04
CA LYS A 106 10.55 -1.01 30.86
C LYS A 106 10.37 -2.39 30.20
N ASP A 107 9.49 -2.50 29.22
CA ASP A 107 9.18 -3.73 28.49
C ASP A 107 9.89 -3.78 27.12
N GLY A 108 10.79 -2.83 26.86
CA GLY A 108 11.56 -2.74 25.62
C GLY A 108 10.78 -2.17 24.44
N ARG A 109 9.67 -1.48 24.65
CA ARG A 109 8.87 -0.90 23.55
C ARG A 109 9.27 0.54 23.26
N LEU A 110 9.16 0.93 21.99
CA LEU A 110 9.23 2.32 21.58
C LEU A 110 8.10 3.10 22.27
N THR A 111 8.38 4.34 22.67
CA THR A 111 7.37 5.26 23.20
C THR A 111 7.24 6.48 22.30
N VAL A 112 5.99 6.93 22.11
CA VAL A 112 5.66 8.16 21.39
C VAL A 112 4.83 9.03 22.32
N GLY A 113 5.38 10.19 22.71
CA GLY A 113 4.78 11.05 23.73
C GLY A 113 4.62 10.34 25.09
N GLY A 114 5.52 9.40 25.41
CA GLY A 114 5.45 8.56 26.60
C GLY A 114 4.45 7.41 26.53
N THR A 115 3.67 7.29 25.44
CA THR A 115 2.75 6.16 25.23
C THR A 115 3.52 5.02 24.56
N PRO A 116 3.57 3.82 25.14
CA PRO A 116 4.20 2.66 24.50
C PRO A 116 3.49 2.25 23.23
N VAL A 117 4.25 1.95 22.18
CA VAL A 117 3.76 1.52 20.87
C VAL A 117 4.09 0.04 20.68
N ASP A 118 3.07 -0.74 20.36
CA ASP A 118 3.27 -2.11 19.90
C ASP A 118 3.68 -2.13 18.42
N GLU A 119 4.68 -2.92 18.07
CA GLU A 119 5.29 -2.89 16.75
C GLU A 119 5.35 -4.32 16.18
N PRO A 120 4.21 -4.88 15.74
CA PRO A 120 4.15 -6.26 15.27
C PRO A 120 4.93 -6.49 13.96
N TYR A 121 5.34 -5.39 13.31
CA TYR A 121 6.10 -5.39 12.05
C TYR A 121 7.62 -5.45 12.26
N ILE A 122 8.14 -5.49 13.49
CA ILE A 122 9.58 -5.65 13.75
C ILE A 122 9.90 -6.99 14.38
N ASN A 123 11.03 -7.57 13.98
CA ASN A 123 11.56 -8.79 14.59
C ASN A 123 12.37 -8.43 15.85
N ARG A 124 11.69 -8.35 17.00
CA ARG A 124 12.37 -8.28 18.29
C ARG A 124 12.91 -9.68 18.61
N GLY A 125 14.23 -9.88 18.46
CA GLY A 125 14.88 -11.13 18.85
C GLY A 125 14.55 -11.50 20.31
N PRO A 126 14.81 -12.75 20.74
CA PRO A 126 14.62 -13.13 22.12
C PRO A 126 15.55 -12.29 23.02
N ALA A 127 15.02 -11.61 24.06
CA ALA A 127 15.92 -11.01 25.05
C ALA A 127 16.48 -12.09 25.97
N ALA A 128 17.60 -11.76 26.61
CA ALA A 128 18.06 -12.49 27.77
C ALA A 128 16.96 -12.47 28.86
N ALA A 129 16.68 -13.64 29.46
CA ALA A 129 15.75 -13.82 30.58
C ALA A 129 14.23 -13.71 30.31
N GLY A 130 13.77 -13.98 29.08
CA GLY A 130 12.33 -14.21 28.81
C GLY A 130 11.49 -12.95 28.58
N THR A 131 12.12 -11.79 28.47
CA THR A 131 11.51 -10.55 27.95
C THR A 131 11.76 -10.43 26.44
N GLN A 132 11.01 -9.57 25.73
CA GLN A 132 11.33 -9.23 24.34
C GLN A 132 12.54 -8.30 24.28
N ALA A 133 13.39 -8.43 23.25
CA ALA A 133 14.50 -7.51 23.09
C ALA A 133 13.96 -6.07 22.90
N PRO A 134 14.72 -5.04 23.32
CA PRO A 134 14.35 -3.66 23.07
C PRO A 134 14.05 -3.40 21.59
N ALA A 135 13.08 -2.53 21.33
CA ALA A 135 12.66 -2.15 19.98
C ALA A 135 13.75 -1.42 19.18
N SER A 136 14.84 -1.00 19.82
CA SER A 136 16.04 -0.46 19.19
C SER A 136 17.28 -0.99 19.93
N PRO A 137 18.38 -1.33 19.24
CA PRO A 137 19.65 -1.72 19.84
C PRO A 137 20.36 -0.57 20.58
N GLN A 138 19.91 0.67 20.39
CA GLN A 138 20.45 1.86 21.04
C GLN A 138 19.33 2.64 21.74
N ASP A 139 19.67 3.21 22.90
CA ASP A 139 18.82 4.15 23.62
C ASP A 139 18.82 5.51 22.91
N PHE A 140 17.66 6.15 22.83
CA PHE A 140 17.54 7.49 22.28
C PHE A 140 16.26 8.19 22.76
N SER A 141 16.27 9.52 22.68
CA SER A 141 15.09 10.36 22.84
C SER A 141 15.22 11.56 21.90
N ALA A 142 14.21 11.78 21.07
CA ALA A 142 14.20 12.84 20.08
C ALA A 142 12.85 13.57 20.09
N LYS A 143 12.88 14.90 20.07
CA LYS A 143 11.68 15.71 19.90
C LYS A 143 11.51 16.06 18.43
N VAL A 144 10.41 15.61 17.82
CA VAL A 144 10.12 15.84 16.41
C VAL A 144 9.66 17.29 16.21
N PRO A 145 10.39 18.11 15.44
CA PRO A 145 9.97 19.48 15.15
C PRO A 145 8.66 19.53 14.35
N LYS A 146 7.91 20.64 14.48
CA LYS A 146 6.71 20.85 13.67
C LYS A 146 7.05 20.80 12.17
N GLY A 147 6.19 20.15 11.38
CA GLY A 147 6.40 19.98 9.94
C GLY A 147 7.45 18.93 9.58
N GLN A 148 7.94 18.15 10.55
CA GLN A 148 8.89 17.06 10.33
C GLN A 148 8.34 15.72 10.84
N ILE A 149 9.02 14.65 10.44
CA ILE A 149 8.71 13.25 10.77
C ILE A 149 9.97 12.54 11.25
N PHE A 150 9.79 11.59 12.15
CA PHE A 150 10.85 10.71 12.64
C PHE A 150 10.66 9.33 12.03
N LEU A 151 11.72 8.83 11.39
CA LEU A 151 11.69 7.69 10.49
C LEU A 151 12.58 6.58 11.03
N LEU A 152 12.05 5.38 11.14
CA LEU A 152 12.81 4.18 11.51
C LEU A 152 12.70 3.13 10.42
N GLY A 153 13.77 2.35 10.25
CA GLY A 153 13.66 1.08 9.55
C GLY A 153 12.92 0.04 10.41
N ASP A 154 12.25 -0.89 9.74
CA ASP A 154 11.64 -2.03 10.43
C ASP A 154 12.73 -3.04 10.87
N GLU A 155 13.85 -3.11 10.14
CA GLU A 155 15.05 -3.82 10.59
C GLU A 155 15.87 -2.91 11.51
N ARG A 156 15.53 -2.96 12.80
CA ARG A 156 16.03 -2.03 13.82
C ARG A 156 17.53 -2.13 14.06
N SER A 157 18.14 -3.27 13.79
CA SER A 157 19.52 -3.54 14.18
C SER A 157 20.54 -2.91 13.23
N THR A 158 20.20 -2.83 11.94
CA THR A 158 21.15 -2.43 10.88
C THR A 158 20.67 -1.25 10.03
N SER A 159 19.41 -0.82 10.19
CA SER A 159 18.89 0.33 9.48
C SER A 159 19.61 1.63 9.87
N LEU A 160 20.21 2.28 8.88
CA LEU A 160 20.58 3.70 8.95
C LEU A 160 19.28 4.52 8.77
N ASP A 161 18.83 5.13 9.86
CA ASP A 161 17.60 5.91 9.94
C ASP A 161 17.74 7.09 10.92
N SER A 162 16.64 7.67 11.42
CA SER A 162 16.70 8.91 12.21
C SER A 162 17.65 8.81 13.42
N ARG A 163 17.89 7.60 13.92
CA ARG A 163 18.79 7.31 15.05
C ARG A 163 20.26 7.63 14.78
N VAL A 164 20.72 7.63 13.52
CA VAL A 164 22.12 7.98 13.19
C VAL A 164 22.32 9.49 12.95
N HIS A 165 21.21 10.24 12.87
CA HIS A 165 21.16 11.67 12.55
C HIS A 165 20.76 12.52 13.77
N LEU A 166 20.79 11.95 14.98
CA LEU A 166 20.28 12.61 16.20
C LEU A 166 21.05 13.87 16.62
N GLU A 167 22.32 13.98 16.24
CA GLU A 167 23.18 15.14 16.57
C GLU A 167 22.95 16.33 15.62
N GLU A 168 22.19 16.14 14.55
CA GLU A 168 21.89 17.18 13.57
C GLU A 168 20.77 18.11 14.07
N ALA A 169 20.62 19.27 13.42
CA ALA A 169 19.63 20.28 13.83
C ALA A 169 18.18 19.76 13.88
N GLY A 170 17.85 18.76 13.05
CA GLY A 170 16.54 18.12 13.03
C GLY A 170 16.33 17.01 14.08
N GLN A 171 17.35 16.66 14.87
CA GLN A 171 17.36 15.48 15.75
C GLN A 171 16.95 14.21 15.00
N GLY A 172 17.53 14.00 13.83
CA GLY A 172 17.20 12.91 12.92
C GLY A 172 15.83 13.02 12.24
N SER A 173 15.09 14.10 12.42
CA SER A 173 13.81 14.29 11.75
C SER A 173 14.00 14.74 10.30
N VAL A 174 13.03 14.38 9.45
CA VAL A 174 12.98 14.70 8.03
C VAL A 174 11.81 15.64 7.77
N PRO A 175 11.94 16.71 6.96
CA PRO A 175 10.83 17.59 6.65
C PRO A 175 9.75 16.87 5.84
N LEU A 176 8.47 17.15 6.12
CA LEU A 176 7.33 16.58 5.38
C LEU A 176 7.41 16.87 3.87
N SER A 177 8.03 17.98 3.48
CA SER A 177 8.24 18.34 2.07
C SER A 177 9.26 17.46 1.34
N ALA A 178 10.06 16.66 2.06
CA ALA A 178 10.98 15.68 1.47
C ALA A 178 10.28 14.36 1.08
N VAL A 179 9.05 14.14 1.56
CA VAL A 179 8.26 12.95 1.24
C VAL A 179 7.74 13.04 -0.19
N GLN A 180 7.93 11.97 -0.96
CA GLN A 180 7.52 11.88 -2.36
C GLN A 180 6.30 10.97 -2.55
N ALA A 181 6.18 9.93 -1.72
CA ALA A 181 5.15 8.91 -1.84
C ALA A 181 4.99 8.10 -0.55
N ARG A 182 3.82 7.46 -0.38
CA ARG A 182 3.55 6.44 0.65
C ARG A 182 3.46 5.06 0.02
N VAL A 183 4.16 4.09 0.58
CA VAL A 183 4.16 2.71 0.12
C VAL A 183 2.93 1.98 0.63
N ASP A 184 2.09 1.49 -0.30
CA ASP A 184 0.86 0.77 0.04
C ASP A 184 0.94 -0.74 -0.18
N ALA A 185 1.87 -1.22 -1.03
CA ALA A 185 1.96 -2.64 -1.34
C ALA A 185 3.35 -3.08 -1.83
N VAL A 186 3.66 -4.36 -1.61
CA VAL A 186 4.75 -5.06 -2.30
C VAL A 186 4.16 -5.75 -3.53
N ALA A 187 4.43 -5.21 -4.71
CA ALA A 187 3.90 -5.71 -5.98
C ALA A 187 4.71 -6.86 -6.56
N TRP A 188 5.99 -6.99 -6.20
CA TRP A 188 6.82 -8.12 -6.62
C TRP A 188 7.90 -8.46 -5.58
N PRO A 189 7.99 -9.72 -5.10
CA PRO A 189 6.97 -10.77 -5.23
C PRO A 189 5.68 -10.30 -4.55
N MET A 190 4.50 -10.73 -4.99
CA MET A 190 3.19 -10.20 -4.56
C MET A 190 2.90 -10.48 -3.08
N ASN A 191 3.60 -9.82 -2.16
CA ASN A 191 3.57 -10.02 -0.71
C ASN A 191 2.46 -9.20 -0.02
N GLY A 192 1.57 -8.62 -0.80
CA GLY A 192 0.33 -8.00 -0.32
C GLY A 192 0.45 -6.52 0.01
N MET A 193 -0.59 -6.02 0.69
CA MET A 193 -0.71 -4.64 1.13
C MET A 193 0.09 -4.41 2.40
N ILE A 194 0.70 -3.23 2.51
CA ILE A 194 1.34 -2.76 3.73
C ILE A 194 0.28 -2.07 4.60
N GLY A 195 0.01 -2.66 5.77
CA GLY A 195 -0.98 -2.13 6.71
C GLY A 195 -0.44 -0.98 7.55
N ARG A 196 -1.38 -0.20 8.12
CA ARG A 196 -1.10 0.78 9.18
C ARG A 196 -1.29 0.10 10.54
N PRO A 197 -0.25 0.02 11.41
CA PRO A 197 -0.38 -0.65 12.70
C PRO A 197 -1.40 0.04 13.63
N ASP A 198 -2.29 -0.74 14.24
CA ASP A 198 -3.36 -0.24 15.14
C ASP A 198 -2.81 0.52 16.35
N SER A 199 -1.59 0.20 16.79
CA SER A 199 -0.91 0.89 17.88
C SER A 199 -0.70 2.38 17.60
N PHE A 200 -0.51 2.77 16.34
CA PHE A 200 -0.45 4.17 15.94
C PHE A 200 -1.84 4.80 15.80
N ALA A 201 -2.87 4.00 15.48
CA ALA A 201 -4.24 4.48 15.35
C ALA A 201 -4.81 4.99 16.69
N ALA A 202 -4.34 4.43 17.81
CA ALA A 202 -4.69 4.87 19.16
C ALA A 202 -4.04 6.20 19.58
N LEU A 203 -3.00 6.67 18.87
CA LEU A 203 -2.33 7.93 19.19
C LEU A 203 -3.07 9.15 18.59
N PRO A 204 -2.92 10.36 19.17
CA PRO A 204 -3.54 11.57 18.62
C PRO A 204 -3.17 11.80 17.15
N GLY A 205 -4.18 12.01 16.31
CA GLY A 205 -4.01 12.17 14.86
C GLY A 205 -4.16 10.89 14.04
N GLY A 206 -4.20 9.71 14.70
CA GLY A 206 -4.50 8.43 14.08
C GLY A 206 -3.53 7.99 12.97
N VAL A 207 -4.01 7.09 12.13
CA VAL A 207 -3.31 6.56 10.95
C VAL A 207 -3.90 7.12 9.66
N SER A 208 -3.17 7.00 8.56
CA SER A 208 -3.67 7.35 7.24
C SER A 208 -4.78 6.38 6.78
N ALA A 209 -5.65 6.83 5.89
CA ALA A 209 -6.57 5.95 5.19
C ALA A 209 -5.80 5.05 4.21
N ASP A 210 -6.38 3.89 3.88
CA ASP A 210 -5.86 3.06 2.79
C ASP A 210 -5.95 3.82 1.46
N GLY A 211 -4.90 3.70 0.65
CA GLY A 211 -4.87 4.25 -0.70
C GLY A 211 -5.88 3.57 -1.64
N PRO A 212 -6.12 4.13 -2.84
CA PRO A 212 -7.13 3.64 -3.77
C PRO A 212 -6.77 2.29 -4.45
N LEU A 213 -5.59 1.72 -4.17
CA LEU A 213 -5.09 0.50 -4.84
C LEU A 213 -6.09 -0.68 -4.81
N PRO A 214 -6.74 -1.04 -3.69
CA PRO A 214 -7.70 -2.14 -3.68
C PRO A 214 -8.89 -1.90 -4.62
N LEU A 215 -9.36 -0.65 -4.70
CA LEU A 215 -10.46 -0.25 -5.57
C LEU A 215 -10.04 -0.26 -7.03
N GLN A 216 -8.83 0.19 -7.34
CA GLN A 216 -8.24 0.13 -8.69
C GLN A 216 -8.08 -1.31 -9.16
N VAL A 217 -7.51 -2.18 -8.33
CA VAL A 217 -7.39 -3.62 -8.61
C VAL A 217 -8.77 -4.25 -8.82
N GLY A 218 -9.74 -3.93 -7.95
CA GLY A 218 -11.12 -4.38 -8.08
C GLY A 218 -11.74 -3.97 -9.42
N ALA A 219 -11.61 -2.70 -9.81
CA ALA A 219 -12.10 -2.21 -11.10
C ALA A 219 -11.46 -2.94 -12.29
N VAL A 220 -10.14 -3.15 -12.25
CA VAL A 220 -9.42 -3.89 -13.29
C VAL A 220 -9.92 -5.33 -13.39
N LEU A 221 -10.05 -6.05 -12.28
CA LEU A 221 -10.51 -7.44 -12.27
C LEU A 221 -11.95 -7.58 -12.74
N VAL A 222 -12.86 -6.73 -12.27
CA VAL A 222 -14.26 -6.70 -12.74
C VAL A 222 -14.29 -6.38 -14.24
N GLY A 223 -13.46 -5.45 -14.69
CA GLY A 223 -13.29 -5.11 -16.11
C GLY A 223 -12.92 -6.32 -16.96
N VAL A 224 -11.88 -7.07 -16.54
CA VAL A 224 -11.45 -8.30 -17.21
C VAL A 224 -12.58 -9.34 -17.28
N VAL A 225 -13.29 -9.57 -16.17
CA VAL A 225 -14.39 -10.54 -16.11
C VAL A 225 -15.51 -10.17 -17.08
N LEU A 226 -15.89 -8.89 -17.14
CA LEU A 226 -16.94 -8.42 -18.05
C LEU A 226 -16.52 -8.51 -19.52
N ILE A 227 -15.28 -8.19 -19.85
CA ILE A 227 -14.74 -8.32 -21.21
C ILE A 227 -14.78 -9.78 -21.66
N LEU A 228 -14.22 -10.69 -20.84
CA LEU A 228 -14.15 -12.12 -21.18
C LEU A 228 -15.54 -12.76 -21.24
N GLY A 229 -16.40 -12.47 -20.26
CA GLY A 229 -17.77 -13.00 -20.21
C GLY A 229 -18.62 -12.47 -21.37
N GLY A 230 -18.52 -11.18 -21.67
CA GLY A 230 -19.19 -10.56 -22.80
C GLY A 230 -18.72 -11.15 -24.14
N ALA A 231 -17.40 -11.28 -24.36
CA ALA A 231 -16.84 -11.83 -25.59
C ALA A 231 -17.18 -13.32 -25.79
N ALA A 232 -17.23 -14.11 -24.71
CA ALA A 232 -17.57 -15.54 -24.77
C ALA A 232 -19.06 -15.82 -25.03
N TYR A 233 -19.94 -14.84 -24.86
CA TYR A 233 -21.39 -15.01 -25.00
C TYR A 233 -21.79 -15.55 -26.39
N GLY A 234 -21.26 -14.96 -27.47
CA GLY A 234 -21.60 -15.37 -28.84
C GLY A 234 -21.27 -16.84 -29.15
N PRO A 235 -20.02 -17.28 -28.94
CA PRO A 235 -19.63 -18.69 -29.13
C PRO A 235 -20.43 -19.67 -28.25
N VAL A 236 -20.69 -19.32 -26.99
CA VAL A 236 -21.43 -20.19 -26.04
C VAL A 236 -22.91 -20.30 -26.41
N ALA A 237 -23.55 -19.19 -26.80
CA ALA A 237 -24.93 -19.18 -27.27
C ALA A 237 -25.08 -20.02 -28.54
N ALA A 238 -24.16 -19.90 -29.51
CA ALA A 238 -24.16 -20.68 -30.73
C ALA A 238 -23.99 -22.20 -30.47
N ARG A 239 -23.07 -22.59 -29.58
CA ARG A 239 -22.85 -24.00 -29.21
C ARG A 239 -24.07 -24.59 -28.49
N SER A 240 -24.71 -23.80 -27.63
CA SER A 240 -25.90 -24.21 -26.88
C SER A 240 -27.13 -24.38 -27.78
N ALA A 241 -27.32 -23.49 -28.76
CA ALA A 241 -28.38 -23.59 -29.76
C ALA A 241 -28.22 -24.86 -30.62
N ARG A 242 -27.00 -25.15 -31.11
CA ARG A 242 -26.71 -26.38 -31.87
C ARG A 242 -26.99 -27.65 -31.07
N ARG A 243 -26.67 -27.69 -29.77
CA ARG A 243 -26.97 -28.83 -28.90
C ARG A 243 -28.46 -29.06 -28.65
N ARG A 244 -29.26 -27.99 -28.59
CA ARG A 244 -30.73 -28.11 -28.48
C ARG A 244 -31.36 -28.59 -29.78
N ALA A 245 -30.83 -28.15 -30.93
CA ALA A 245 -31.32 -28.60 -32.24
C ALA A 245 -30.97 -30.07 -32.56
N ALA A 246 -30.02 -30.66 -31.85
CA ALA A 246 -29.59 -32.06 -32.02
C ALA A 246 -30.27 -33.04 -31.05
N ARG A 247 -31.21 -32.57 -30.22
CA ARG A 247 -32.06 -33.39 -29.34
C ARG A 247 -33.49 -33.36 -29.85
#